data_AF-A0A081BZB0-F1
#
_entry.id   AF-A0A081BZB0-F1
#
_cell.length_a   1.000
_cell.length_b   1.000
_cell.length_c   1.000
_cell.angle_alpha   90.00
_cell.angle_beta   90.00
_cell.angle_gamma   90.00
#
_symmetry.space_group_name_H-M   'P 1'
#
loop_
_entity.id
_entity.type
_entity.pdbx_description
1 polymer ?
#
loop_
_entity_poly.entity_id
_entity_poly.type
_entity_poly.pdbx_seq_one_letter_code
_entity_poly.pdbx_strand_id
1 'polypeptide(L)'
;MFSVYDDARGLDDNEIIQKAFAENRILITNDKDFGEKIFRENYPHKGVILLRLEDERFRNKIAVLRSFFHTYPDISLTERFVVITETKIRFVG
;
A
#
# COMPACT_ATOMS: atom_id res chain seq x y z
N MET A 1 2.86 -14.17 -2.57
CA MET A 1 3.07 -12.71 -2.75
C MET A 1 2.85 -12.43 -4.23
N PHE A 2 2.09 -11.40 -4.58
CA PHE A 2 1.84 -11.01 -5.98
C PHE A 2 2.53 -9.67 -6.21
N SER A 3 3.37 -9.59 -7.24
CA SER A 3 4.11 -8.39 -7.61
C SER A 3 3.63 -7.96 -8.98
N VAL A 4 3.02 -6.77 -9.07
CA VAL A 4 2.57 -6.23 -10.37
C VAL A 4 3.73 -6.18 -11.37
N TYR A 5 4.94 -5.84 -10.90
CA TYR A 5 6.13 -5.76 -11.75
C TYR A 5 6.58 -7.11 -12.32
N ASP A 6 6.37 -8.22 -11.60
CA ASP A 6 6.84 -9.54 -12.03
C ASP A 6 5.72 -10.36 -12.68
N ASP A 7 4.50 -10.28 -12.16
CA ASP A 7 3.39 -11.16 -12.48
C ASP A 7 2.40 -10.55 -13.49
N ALA A 8 2.36 -9.21 -13.63
CA ALA A 8 1.35 -8.55 -14.46
C ALA A 8 1.77 -7.15 -14.94
N ARG A 9 2.90 -7.09 -15.64
CA ARG A 9 3.40 -5.85 -16.26
C ARG A 9 2.35 -5.27 -17.21
N GLY A 10 2.12 -3.97 -17.08
CA GLY A 10 1.22 -3.22 -17.96
C GLY A 10 -0.23 -3.16 -17.51
N LEU A 11 -0.60 -3.75 -16.36
CA LEU A 11 -1.87 -3.45 -15.70
C LEU A 11 -1.93 -1.98 -15.33
N ASP A 12 -3.08 -1.35 -15.55
CA ASP A 12 -3.33 0.01 -15.07
C ASP A 12 -3.71 0.04 -13.57
N ASP A 13 -3.67 1.22 -12.97
CA ASP A 13 -3.98 1.40 -11.54
C ASP A 13 -5.41 0.95 -11.16
N ASN A 14 -6.39 1.13 -12.06
CA ASN A 14 -7.78 0.70 -11.82
C ASN A 14 -7.85 -0.82 -11.78
N GLU A 15 -7.18 -1.50 -12.71
CA GLU A 15 -7.11 -2.95 -12.72
C GLU A 15 -6.37 -3.48 -11.48
N ILE A 16 -5.30 -2.81 -11.04
CA ILE A 16 -4.56 -3.18 -9.83
C ILE A 16 -5.42 -3.07 -8.58
N ILE A 17 -6.10 -1.93 -8.36
CA ILE A 17 -6.94 -1.75 -7.16
C ILE A 17 -8.15 -2.68 -7.17
N GLN A 18 -8.77 -2.89 -8.33
CA GLN A 18 -9.89 -3.83 -8.47
C GLN A 18 -9.45 -5.27 -8.23
N LYS A 19 -8.31 -5.69 -8.75
CA LYS A 19 -7.74 -7.02 -8.49
C LYS A 19 -7.43 -7.21 -7.01
N ALA A 20 -6.79 -6.22 -6.37
CA ALA A 20 -6.50 -6.27 -4.95
C ALA A 20 -7.78 -6.39 -4.11
N PHE A 21 -8.83 -5.64 -4.48
CA PHE A 21 -10.13 -5.73 -3.83
C PHE A 21 -10.80 -7.10 -4.02
N ALA A 22 -10.89 -7.57 -5.26
CA ALA A 22 -11.55 -8.84 -5.60
C ALA A 22 -10.86 -10.06 -4.95
N GLU A 23 -9.53 -9.99 -4.77
CA GLU A 23 -8.73 -11.08 -4.20
C GLU A 23 -8.43 -10.90 -2.70
N ASN A 24 -9.09 -9.96 -2.02
CA ASN A 24 -8.89 -9.67 -0.60
C ASN A 24 -7.43 -9.39 -0.21
N ARG A 25 -6.72 -8.60 -1.03
CA ARG A 25 -5.31 -8.26 -0.84
C ARG A 25 -5.13 -6.87 -0.24
N ILE A 26 -4.09 -6.73 0.58
CA ILE A 26 -3.56 -5.43 0.97
C ILE A 26 -2.63 -4.94 -0.15
N LEU A 27 -2.90 -3.75 -0.68
CA LEU A 27 -2.04 -3.12 -1.67
C LEU A 27 -0.89 -2.38 -0.96
N ILE A 28 0.36 -2.66 -1.33
CA ILE A 28 1.52 -1.89 -0.90
C ILE A 28 2.07 -1.18 -2.13
N THR A 29 2.13 0.14 -2.10
CA THR A 29 2.57 0.95 -3.25
C THR A 29 3.35 2.18 -2.82
N ASN A 30 4.22 2.68 -3.69
CA ASN A 30 4.81 4.01 -3.56
C ASN A 30 4.01 5.09 -4.32
N ASP A 31 3.09 4.67 -5.18
CA ASP A 31 2.36 5.56 -6.07
C ASP A 31 1.24 6.29 -5.31
N LYS A 32 1.35 7.62 -5.26
CA LYS A 32 0.41 8.50 -4.58
C LYS A 32 -0.96 8.55 -5.24
N ASP A 33 -1.07 8.20 -6.52
CA ASP A 33 -2.31 8.33 -7.29
C ASP A 33 -3.37 7.32 -6.82
N PHE A 34 -2.98 6.22 -6.18
CA PHE A 34 -3.91 5.35 -5.45
C PHE A 34 -4.62 6.03 -4.29
N GLY A 35 -4.01 7.06 -3.68
CA GLY A 35 -4.67 7.89 -2.69
C GLY A 35 -5.86 8.63 -3.29
N GLU A 36 -5.69 9.19 -4.50
CA GLU A 36 -6.78 9.86 -5.20
C GLU A 36 -7.88 8.88 -5.61
N LYS A 37 -7.51 7.68 -6.07
CA LYS A 37 -8.48 6.63 -6.40
C LYS A 37 -9.38 6.27 -5.22
N ILE A 38 -8.80 6.18 -4.03
CA ILE A 38 -9.54 5.80 -2.83
C ILE A 38 -10.37 6.96 -2.28
N PHE A 39 -9.77 8.12 -2.08
CA PHE A 39 -10.43 9.22 -1.36
C PHE A 39 -11.25 10.15 -2.26
N ARG A 40 -10.88 10.30 -3.53
CA ARG A 40 -11.58 11.17 -4.48
C ARG A 40 -12.52 10.39 -5.38
N GLU A 41 -12.04 9.28 -5.93
CA GLU A 41 -12.80 8.45 -6.88
C GLU A 41 -13.62 7.34 -6.19
N ASN A 42 -13.49 7.18 -4.86
CA ASN A 42 -14.21 6.18 -4.05
C ASN A 42 -14.01 4.73 -4.50
N TYR A 43 -12.84 4.38 -5.04
CA TYR A 43 -12.52 2.99 -5.32
C TYR A 43 -12.46 2.18 -4.02
N PRO A 44 -13.11 1.00 -3.98
CA PRO A 44 -13.07 0.15 -2.82
C PRO A 44 -11.69 -0.49 -2.68
N HIS A 45 -11.26 -0.73 -1.45
CA HIS A 45 -10.00 -1.44 -1.15
C HIS A 45 -10.17 -2.39 0.03
N LYS A 46 -9.30 -3.38 0.12
CA LYS A 46 -9.23 -4.29 1.28
C LYS A 46 -8.14 -3.91 2.28
N GLY A 47 -7.37 -2.88 1.95
CA GLY A 47 -6.38 -2.20 2.77
C GLY A 47 -5.23 -1.72 1.91
N VAL A 48 -4.62 -0.61 2.28
CA VAL A 48 -3.52 0.00 1.52
C VAL A 48 -2.42 0.47 2.48
N ILE A 49 -1.18 0.17 2.10
CA ILE A 49 0.02 0.81 2.65
C ILE A 49 0.64 1.64 1.53
N LEU A 50 0.55 2.96 1.65
CA LEU A 50 1.24 3.92 0.80
C LEU A 50 2.60 4.27 1.43
N LEU A 51 3.68 3.86 0.77
CA LEU A 51 5.06 4.19 1.14
C LEU A 51 5.43 5.53 0.51
N ARG A 52 5.60 6.57 1.33
CA ARG A 52 6.11 7.88 0.91
C ARG A 52 7.53 8.03 1.43
N LEU A 53 8.46 7.40 0.70
CA LEU A 53 9.87 7.33 1.05
C LEU A 53 10.68 8.28 0.17
N GLU A 54 11.64 8.97 0.76
CA GLU A 54 12.68 9.68 0.03
C GLU A 54 13.70 8.68 -0.54
N ASP A 55 14.08 7.65 0.24
CA ASP A 55 14.90 6.55 -0.26
C ASP A 55 14.01 5.39 -0.74
N GLU A 56 13.76 5.33 -2.04
CA GLU A 56 12.92 4.29 -2.64
C GLU A 56 13.66 2.96 -2.90
N ARG A 57 14.93 2.83 -2.49
CA ARG A 57 15.67 1.58 -2.66
C ARG A 57 15.00 0.47 -1.87
N PHE A 58 15.06 -0.74 -2.42
CA PHE A 58 14.47 -1.94 -1.83
C PHE A 58 14.88 -2.16 -0.36
N ARG A 59 16.14 -1.85 -0.01
CA ARG A 59 16.64 -1.96 1.37
C ARG A 59 15.86 -1.09 2.34
N ASN A 60 15.57 0.16 1.97
CA ASN A 60 14.81 1.09 2.82
C ASN A 60 13.34 0.67 2.91
N LYS A 61 12.72 0.28 1.78
CA LYS A 61 11.34 -0.27 1.75
C LYS A 61 11.16 -1.43 2.73
N ILE A 62 12.09 -2.39 2.73
CA ILE A 62 12.07 -3.52 3.65
C ILE A 62 12.29 -3.09 5.09
N ALA A 63 13.23 -2.17 5.36
CA ALA A 63 13.49 -1.67 6.70
C ALA A 63 12.27 -0.98 7.32
N VAL A 64 11.62 -0.11 6.55
CA VAL A 64 10.43 0.62 6.97
C VAL A 64 9.25 -0.32 7.22
N LEU A 65 8.99 -1.27 6.32
CA LEU A 65 7.92 -2.26 6.52
C LEU A 65 8.18 -3.15 7.74
N ARG A 66 9.43 -3.60 7.96
CA ARG A 66 9.80 -4.36 9.15
C ARG A 66 9.58 -3.55 10.43
N SER A 67 10.00 -2.29 10.45
CA SER A 67 9.77 -1.39 11.57
C SER A 67 8.28 -1.22 11.87
N PHE A 68 7.46 -1.04 10.82
CA PHE A 68 6.00 -0.94 10.93
C PHE A 68 5.39 -2.18 11.59
N PHE A 69 5.66 -3.39 11.06
CA PHE A 69 5.09 -4.61 11.61
C PHE A 69 5.65 -4.97 12.99
N HIS A 70 6.88 -4.57 13.31
CA HIS A 70 7.43 -4.74 14.66
C HIS A 70 6.76 -3.81 15.69
N THR A 71 6.50 -2.55 15.29
CA THR A 71 5.87 -1.54 16.15
C THR A 71 4.38 -1.82 16.36
N TYR A 72 3.72 -2.39 15.35
CA TYR A 72 2.28 -2.66 15.35
C TYR A 72 1.98 -4.14 15.06
N PRO A 73 2.35 -5.08 15.96
CA PRO A 73 2.26 -6.52 15.68
C PRO A 73 0.82 -7.00 15.51
N ASP A 74 -0.13 -6.40 16.24
CA ASP A 74 -1.54 -6.84 16.27
C ASP A 74 -2.46 -5.99 15.39
N ILE A 75 -1.89 -5.13 14.53
CA ILE A 75 -2.71 -4.23 13.73
C ILE A 75 -3.42 -4.97 12.59
N SER A 76 -4.74 -4.83 12.54
CA SER A 76 -5.49 -5.21 11.34
C SER A 76 -5.34 -4.13 10.27
N LEU A 77 -4.85 -4.53 9.10
CA LEU A 77 -4.78 -3.67 7.90
C LEU A 77 -6.07 -3.69 7.07
N THR A 78 -7.03 -4.53 7.43
CA THR A 78 -8.29 -4.67 6.71
C THR A 78 -9.03 -3.35 6.68
N GLU A 79 -9.38 -2.91 5.47
CA GLU A 79 -10.13 -1.66 5.21
C GLU A 79 -9.44 -0.40 5.75
N ARG A 80 -8.12 -0.46 5.98
CA ARG A 80 -7.33 0.70 6.40
C ARG A 80 -6.51 1.27 5.26
N PHE A 81 -6.33 2.59 5.28
CA PHE A 81 -5.34 3.27 4.47
C PHE A 81 -4.22 3.80 5.37
N VAL A 82 -3.00 3.30 5.19
CA VAL A 82 -1.84 3.63 6.01
C VAL A 82 -0.81 4.34 5.14
N VAL A 83 -0.33 5.50 5.57
CA VAL A 83 0.82 6.17 4.95
C VAL A 83 2.03 5.97 5.84
N ILE A 84 3.14 5.50 5.26
CA ILE A 84 4.40 5.31 5.98
C ILE A 84 5.49 6.13 5.29
N THR A 85 6.16 6.98 6.07
CA THR A 85 7.41 7.64 5.71
C THR A 85 8.55 7.04 6.54
N GLU A 86 9.80 7.46 6.32
CA GLU A 86 10.95 7.07 7.14
C GLU A 86 10.79 7.44 8.61
N THR A 87 9.99 8.46 8.93
CA THR A 87 9.90 9.06 10.26
C THR A 87 8.51 8.96 10.89
N LYS A 88 7.47 8.66 10.12
CA LYS A 88 6.09 8.72 10.60
C LYS A 88 5.21 7.66 9.96
N ILE A 89 4.32 7.12 10.78
CA ILE A 89 3.21 6.27 10.35
C ILE A 89 1.91 7.04 10.58
N ARG A 90 1.04 7.09 9.58
CA ARG A 90 -0.27 7.74 9.65
C ARG A 90 -1.35 6.77 9.21
N PHE A 91 -2.31 6.51 10.10
CA PHE A 91 -3.58 5.87 9.76
C PHE A 91 -4.52 6.95 9.23
N VAL A 92 -5.09 6.72 8.06
CA VAL A 92 -6.05 7.62 7.41
C VAL A 92 -7.43 6.95 7.47
N GLY A 93 -8.42 7.72 7.85
CA GLY A 93 -9.83 7.35 7.96
C GLY A 93 -10.71 8.58 7.86
#